data_AF-A0A103Y1E4-F1
#
_entry.id   AF-A0A103Y1E4-F1
#
_cell.length_a   1.000
_cell.length_b   1.000
_cell.length_c   1.000
_cell.angle_alpha   90.00
_cell.angle_beta   90.00
_cell.angle_gamma   90.00
#
_symmetry.space_group_name_H-M   'P 1'
#
loop_
_entity.id
_entity.type
_entity.pdbx_description
1 polymer ?
#
loop_
_entity_poly.entity_id
_entity_poly.type
_entity_poly.pdbx_seq_one_letter_code
_entity_poly.pdbx_strand_id
1 'polypeptide(L)'
;IFDQIGNECPDVDDVLYLKAVFEVVQDLLTDKLISIGHDISDGGLIVSVLEMAFAELDLVLEISKANLDKLATAFVSHGVSADIIGQVTVEPRIGLEIDGITHLDEKTANLWDIWEETSFHLEKIQRLVASVISEKEGLKNRHEPAWGLSFTPRFTNEKHMSAITKLKVAVIREEGNNGDREMSVAFFASGFEPWDIIMSDLLNGSISLNEFRGIAFMGGFSYADLLYSTKGWAASVRFNQPLLKQFQKFYNRPNTFSIGICDGCQLMALLGWIPGPQVGGVLGNGDDPSQPRFVHNESCRFICRFTSVTIKQSPTIMFKGVEGSTLGVWAAHGEGKAYFPDNGILDQILSSDLTPVRYCDDDGKPT
;
A
#
# COMPACT_ATOMS: atom_id res chain seq x y z
N ILE A 1 -29.15 -18.47 8.03
CA ILE A 1 -29.29 -17.76 9.33
C ILE A 1 -30.56 -18.19 10.06
N PHE A 2 -31.73 -18.20 9.40
CA PHE A 2 -32.98 -18.74 9.98
C PHE A 2 -33.52 -19.97 9.23
N ASP A 3 -32.70 -20.58 8.37
CA ASP A 3 -33.04 -21.69 7.47
C ASP A 3 -34.36 -21.47 6.71
N GLN A 4 -34.58 -20.23 6.30
CA GLN A 4 -35.75 -19.74 5.60
C GLN A 4 -35.33 -18.92 4.38
N ILE A 5 -36.12 -19.00 3.32
CA ILE A 5 -35.94 -18.22 2.08
C ILE A 5 -36.86 -16.98 2.07
N GLY A 6 -37.98 -17.02 2.79
CA GLY A 6 -39.02 -15.99 2.74
C GLY A 6 -40.07 -16.26 1.65
N ASN A 7 -40.98 -15.31 1.47
CA ASN A 7 -42.10 -15.42 0.53
C ASN A 7 -42.02 -14.41 -0.63
N GLU A 8 -41.27 -13.33 -0.46
CA GLU A 8 -41.11 -12.22 -1.40
C GLU A 8 -39.64 -11.78 -1.39
N CYS A 9 -39.16 -11.23 -2.51
CA CYS A 9 -37.81 -10.68 -2.64
C CYS A 9 -37.86 -9.26 -3.22
N PRO A 10 -36.90 -8.38 -2.89
CA PRO A 10 -36.79 -7.07 -3.53
C PRO A 10 -36.63 -7.18 -5.05
N ASP A 11 -37.23 -6.25 -5.79
CA ASP A 11 -37.06 -6.10 -7.24
C ASP A 11 -37.04 -4.60 -7.60
N VAL A 12 -36.69 -4.27 -8.83
CA VAL A 12 -36.76 -2.90 -9.33
C VAL A 12 -38.21 -2.56 -9.69
N ASP A 13 -38.90 -1.90 -8.77
CA ASP A 13 -40.30 -1.49 -8.97
C ASP A 13 -40.47 -0.41 -10.05
N ASP A 14 -39.53 0.56 -10.11
CA ASP A 14 -39.56 1.67 -11.06
C ASP A 14 -38.16 2.00 -11.59
N VAL A 15 -37.92 1.65 -12.86
CA VAL A 15 -36.67 1.90 -13.57
C VAL A 15 -36.41 3.40 -13.77
N LEU A 16 -37.46 4.20 -13.98
CA LEU A 16 -37.32 5.65 -14.14
C LEU A 16 -36.96 6.31 -12.82
N TYR A 17 -37.54 5.83 -11.71
CA TYR A 17 -37.17 6.27 -10.37
C TYR A 17 -35.70 5.93 -10.05
N LEU A 18 -35.25 4.70 -10.32
CA LEU A 18 -33.85 4.31 -10.14
C LEU A 18 -32.91 5.20 -10.95
N LYS A 19 -33.27 5.53 -12.19
CA LYS A 19 -32.50 6.46 -13.03
C LYS A 19 -32.46 7.86 -12.40
N ALA A 20 -33.57 8.38 -11.92
CA ALA A 20 -33.64 9.69 -11.28
C ALA A 20 -32.79 9.75 -10.00
N VAL A 21 -32.77 8.66 -9.20
CA VAL A 21 -31.88 8.52 -8.03
C VAL A 21 -30.42 8.58 -8.44
N PHE A 22 -30.04 7.88 -9.51
CA PHE A 22 -28.66 7.95 -10.02
C PHE A 22 -28.30 9.37 -10.49
N GLU A 23 -29.16 10.02 -11.27
CA GLU A 23 -28.94 11.38 -11.79
C GLU A 23 -28.75 12.39 -10.65
N VAL A 24 -29.61 12.39 -9.62
CA VAL A 24 -29.45 13.31 -8.49
C VAL A 24 -28.15 13.03 -7.72
N VAL A 25 -27.73 11.78 -7.55
CA VAL A 25 -26.45 11.47 -6.91
C VAL A 25 -25.27 11.99 -7.73
N GLN A 26 -25.31 11.90 -9.07
CA GLN A 26 -24.25 12.47 -9.92
C GLN A 26 -24.16 14.00 -9.80
N ASP A 27 -25.30 14.69 -9.72
CA ASP A 27 -25.34 16.14 -9.52
C ASP A 27 -24.73 16.51 -8.16
N LEU A 28 -25.10 15.80 -7.09
CA LEU A 28 -24.56 16.03 -5.75
C LEU A 28 -23.05 15.76 -5.66
N LEU A 29 -22.54 14.74 -6.38
CA LEU A 29 -21.10 14.46 -6.48
C LEU A 29 -20.38 15.58 -7.24
N THR A 30 -20.97 16.07 -8.34
CA THR A 30 -20.44 17.17 -9.15
C THR A 30 -20.32 18.46 -8.33
N ASP A 31 -21.35 18.74 -7.52
CA ASP A 31 -21.41 19.90 -6.64
C ASP A 31 -20.64 19.70 -5.32
N LYS A 32 -20.04 18.52 -5.11
CA LYS A 32 -19.30 18.13 -3.90
C LYS A 32 -20.11 18.31 -2.61
N LEU A 33 -21.38 17.92 -2.66
CA LEU A 33 -22.32 18.04 -1.54
C LEU A 33 -22.38 16.78 -0.67
N ILE A 34 -21.91 15.64 -1.20
CA ILE A 34 -21.83 14.37 -0.49
C ILE A 34 -20.48 14.26 0.22
N SER A 35 -20.50 14.01 1.53
CA SER A 35 -19.30 13.67 2.30
C SER A 35 -18.92 12.20 2.10
N ILE A 36 -19.88 11.29 2.34
CA ILE A 36 -19.71 9.82 2.24
C ILE A 36 -21.00 9.21 1.65
N GLY A 37 -20.90 8.06 0.98
CA GLY A 37 -22.06 7.28 0.54
C GLY A 37 -21.79 5.78 0.56
N HIS A 38 -22.82 5.00 0.93
CA HIS A 38 -22.84 3.54 0.90
C HIS A 38 -24.23 3.08 0.47
N ASP A 39 -24.32 2.05 -0.37
CA ASP A 39 -25.58 1.50 -0.84
C ASP A 39 -26.19 0.52 0.17
N ILE A 40 -27.44 0.15 -0.07
CA ILE A 40 -28.18 -0.85 0.71
C ILE A 40 -28.20 -2.16 -0.06
N SER A 41 -27.64 -3.21 0.53
CA SER A 41 -27.55 -4.54 -0.07
C SER A 41 -27.77 -5.65 0.97
N ASP A 42 -26.84 -6.59 1.11
CA ASP A 42 -26.95 -7.71 2.05
C ASP A 42 -27.03 -7.22 3.50
N GLY A 43 -28.00 -7.74 4.24
CA GLY A 43 -28.29 -7.30 5.61
C GLY A 43 -29.06 -5.97 5.69
N GLY A 44 -29.34 -5.32 4.55
CA GLY A 44 -30.20 -4.16 4.45
C GLY A 44 -29.64 -2.92 5.13
N LEU A 45 -30.52 -1.96 5.44
CA LEU A 45 -30.14 -0.64 5.96
C LEU A 45 -29.26 -0.74 7.21
N ILE A 46 -29.53 -1.70 8.11
CA ILE A 46 -28.74 -1.84 9.33
C ILE A 46 -27.29 -2.19 9.05
N VAL A 47 -27.00 -3.06 8.07
CA VAL A 47 -25.61 -3.41 7.73
C VAL A 47 -24.92 -2.24 7.06
N SER A 48 -25.57 -1.56 6.11
CA SER A 48 -25.00 -0.35 5.49
C SER A 48 -24.64 0.72 6.53
N VAL A 49 -25.51 0.94 7.52
CA VAL A 49 -25.27 1.84 8.63
C VAL A 49 -24.06 1.41 9.46
N LEU A 50 -23.96 0.12 9.80
CA LEU A 50 -22.86 -0.43 10.58
C LEU A 50 -21.53 -0.32 9.82
N GLU A 51 -21.48 -0.70 8.54
CA GLU A 51 -20.27 -0.67 7.71
C GLU A 51 -19.71 0.74 7.52
N MET A 52 -20.59 1.74 7.46
CA MET A 52 -20.17 3.15 7.47
C MET A 52 -19.60 3.55 8.82
N ALA A 53 -20.30 3.27 9.92
CA ALA A 53 -19.82 3.54 11.27
C ALA A 53 -18.47 2.84 11.58
N PHE A 54 -18.22 1.69 10.95
CA PHE A 54 -16.96 0.97 11.01
C PHE A 54 -15.84 1.76 10.33
N ALA A 55 -16.03 2.23 9.10
CA ALA A 55 -15.01 2.94 8.32
C ALA A 55 -14.56 4.32 8.90
N GLU A 56 -14.93 4.62 10.15
CA GLU A 56 -14.78 5.90 10.86
C GLU A 56 -15.43 7.09 10.11
N LEU A 57 -16.46 6.82 9.28
CA LEU A 57 -17.16 7.82 8.47
C LEU A 57 -18.61 7.37 8.13
N ASP A 58 -19.60 8.17 8.52
CA ASP A 58 -20.99 7.75 8.77
C ASP A 58 -21.99 7.72 7.59
N LEU A 59 -23.08 6.96 7.84
CA LEU A 59 -24.39 6.69 7.20
C LEU A 59 -24.76 7.16 5.77
N VAL A 60 -25.69 6.39 5.14
CA VAL A 60 -26.31 6.60 3.82
C VAL A 60 -26.43 8.10 3.47
N LEU A 61 -25.65 8.52 2.47
CA LEU A 61 -25.33 9.91 2.11
C LEU A 61 -25.17 10.86 3.31
N GLU A 62 -23.97 10.90 3.90
CA GLU A 62 -23.65 11.93 4.89
C GLU A 62 -23.52 13.29 4.19
N ILE A 63 -24.30 14.25 4.68
CA ILE A 63 -24.35 15.60 4.15
C ILE A 63 -24.30 16.58 5.31
N SER A 64 -23.47 17.61 5.17
CA SER A 64 -23.40 18.69 6.14
C SER A 64 -24.79 19.32 6.36
N LYS A 65 -25.13 19.60 7.63
CA LYS A 65 -26.37 20.31 7.99
C LYS A 65 -26.57 21.61 7.20
N ALA A 66 -25.48 22.27 6.81
CA ALA A 66 -25.51 23.50 5.99
C ALA A 66 -26.02 23.29 4.55
N ASN A 67 -26.05 22.05 4.06
CA ASN A 67 -26.43 21.69 2.70
C ASN A 67 -27.80 21.01 2.61
N LEU A 68 -28.51 20.79 3.73
CA LEU A 68 -29.81 20.09 3.75
C LEU A 68 -30.87 20.73 2.86
N ASP A 69 -30.96 22.07 2.82
CA ASP A 69 -31.94 22.76 1.97
C ASP A 69 -31.64 22.56 0.47
N LYS A 70 -30.36 22.58 0.11
CA LYS A 70 -29.91 22.32 -1.27
C LYS A 70 -30.19 20.88 -1.66
N LEU A 71 -29.97 19.95 -0.73
CA LEU A 71 -30.24 18.53 -0.91
C LEU A 71 -31.73 18.28 -1.14
N ALA A 72 -32.58 18.77 -0.25
CA ALA A 72 -34.02 18.62 -0.35
C ALA A 72 -34.51 19.18 -1.69
N THR A 73 -33.96 20.31 -2.13
CA THR A 73 -34.28 20.90 -3.43
C THR A 73 -33.86 19.99 -4.59
N ALA A 74 -32.65 19.42 -4.56
CA ALA A 74 -32.13 18.55 -5.62
C ALA A 74 -32.90 17.22 -5.73
N PHE A 75 -33.27 16.63 -4.60
CA PHE A 75 -34.09 15.41 -4.56
C PHE A 75 -35.51 15.69 -5.08
N VAL A 76 -36.15 16.77 -4.62
CA VAL A 76 -37.47 17.19 -5.09
C VAL A 76 -37.46 17.52 -6.59
N SER A 77 -36.41 18.17 -7.11
CA SER A 77 -36.33 18.50 -8.54
C SER A 77 -36.24 17.27 -9.44
N HIS A 78 -35.71 16.16 -8.92
CA HIS A 78 -35.64 14.87 -9.61
C HIS A 78 -36.85 13.97 -9.33
N GLY A 79 -37.79 14.40 -8.48
CA GLY A 79 -38.92 13.57 -8.06
C GLY A 79 -38.53 12.37 -7.19
N VAL A 80 -37.39 12.47 -6.49
CA VAL A 80 -36.85 11.43 -5.61
C VAL A 80 -37.13 11.81 -4.16
N SER A 81 -37.60 10.87 -3.34
CA SER A 81 -37.77 11.08 -1.91
C SER A 81 -36.48 10.76 -1.14
N ALA A 82 -36.22 11.51 -0.07
CA ALA A 82 -35.13 11.25 0.86
C ALA A 82 -35.60 11.50 2.29
N ASP A 83 -35.22 10.61 3.19
CA ASP A 83 -35.56 10.68 4.61
C ASP A 83 -34.30 10.81 5.46
N ILE A 84 -34.39 11.60 6.52
CA ILE A 84 -33.32 11.70 7.53
C ILE A 84 -33.51 10.54 8.51
N ILE A 85 -32.57 9.60 8.49
CA ILE A 85 -32.63 8.37 9.30
C ILE A 85 -31.78 8.42 10.57
N GLY A 86 -30.97 9.47 10.78
CA GLY A 86 -30.12 9.58 11.96
C GLY A 86 -29.19 10.79 11.94
N GLN A 87 -28.24 10.79 12.88
CA GLN A 87 -27.17 11.78 12.96
C GLN A 87 -25.87 11.12 13.41
N VAL A 88 -24.76 11.69 12.93
CA VAL A 88 -23.40 11.34 13.31
C VAL A 88 -23.04 11.90 14.67
N THR A 89 -22.32 11.13 15.49
CA THR A 89 -21.75 11.62 16.75
C THR A 89 -20.28 11.28 16.87
N VAL A 90 -19.55 12.01 17.72
CA VAL A 90 -18.13 11.76 17.98
C VAL A 90 -17.90 10.60 18.96
N GLU A 91 -18.96 10.05 19.56
CA GLU A 91 -18.85 8.95 20.49
C GLU A 91 -18.80 7.61 19.73
N PRO A 92 -17.87 6.68 20.03
CA PRO A 92 -17.76 5.40 19.32
C PRO A 92 -18.83 4.40 19.79
N ARG A 93 -20.09 4.77 19.58
CA ARG A 93 -21.29 4.00 19.94
C ARG A 93 -22.31 4.09 18.82
N ILE A 94 -23.05 3.00 18.62
CA ILE A 94 -24.11 2.90 17.63
C ILE A 94 -25.43 2.71 18.38
N GLY A 95 -26.32 3.69 18.22
CA GLY A 95 -27.68 3.69 18.76
C GLY A 95 -28.71 3.47 17.65
N LEU A 96 -29.64 2.55 17.85
CA LEU A 96 -30.81 2.36 17.00
C LEU A 96 -32.08 2.53 17.84
N GLU A 97 -32.92 3.46 17.42
CA GLU A 97 -34.23 3.71 18.02
C GLU A 97 -35.32 3.60 16.96
N ILE A 98 -36.40 2.89 17.26
CA ILE A 98 -37.57 2.77 16.41
C ILE A 98 -38.79 3.14 17.27
N ASP A 99 -39.56 4.14 16.83
CA ASP A 99 -40.77 4.61 17.51
C ASP A 99 -40.58 4.94 19.02
N GLY A 100 -39.43 5.51 19.40
CA GLY A 100 -39.14 5.82 20.79
C GLY A 100 -38.47 4.70 21.59
N ILE A 101 -38.25 3.53 20.98
CA ILE A 101 -37.75 2.32 21.65
C ILE A 101 -36.33 2.01 21.19
N THR A 102 -35.40 1.96 22.14
CA THR A 102 -34.01 1.57 21.88
C THR A 102 -33.91 0.07 21.57
N HIS A 103 -33.40 -0.26 20.39
CA HIS A 103 -33.16 -1.63 19.92
C HIS A 103 -31.67 -2.02 19.90
N LEU A 104 -30.78 -1.04 19.76
CA LEU A 104 -29.34 -1.21 19.82
C LEU A 104 -28.72 -0.02 20.55
N ASP A 105 -27.80 -0.28 21.47
CA ASP A 105 -26.94 0.74 22.10
C ASP A 105 -25.62 0.06 22.50
N GLU A 106 -24.71 -0.02 21.54
CA GLU A 106 -23.46 -0.77 21.68
C GLU A 106 -22.23 0.03 21.27
N LYS A 107 -21.06 -0.37 21.77
CA LYS A 107 -19.79 0.22 21.32
C LYS A 107 -19.51 -0.22 19.88
N THR A 108 -19.07 0.72 19.03
CA THR A 108 -18.70 0.43 17.64
C THR A 108 -17.67 -0.72 17.56
N ALA A 109 -16.67 -0.72 18.45
CA ALA A 109 -15.65 -1.77 18.52
C ALA A 109 -16.21 -3.18 18.80
N ASN A 110 -17.27 -3.30 19.62
CA ASN A 110 -17.89 -4.61 19.91
C ASN A 110 -18.61 -5.15 18.66
N LEU A 111 -19.28 -4.28 17.93
CA LEU A 111 -20.01 -4.63 16.70
C LEU A 111 -19.03 -4.97 15.57
N TRP A 112 -17.94 -4.21 15.45
CA TRP A 112 -16.83 -4.52 14.55
C TRP A 112 -16.24 -5.90 14.85
N ASP A 113 -15.98 -6.22 16.13
CA ASP A 113 -15.43 -7.51 16.55
C ASP A 113 -16.33 -8.71 16.14
N ILE A 114 -17.65 -8.51 16.16
CA ILE A 114 -18.65 -9.49 15.68
C ILE A 114 -18.60 -9.58 14.15
N TRP A 115 -18.57 -8.44 13.45
CA TRP A 115 -18.56 -8.39 11.99
C TRP A 115 -17.31 -9.07 11.40
N GLU A 116 -16.12 -8.82 11.98
CA GLU A 116 -14.86 -9.46 11.56
C GLU A 116 -14.70 -10.91 12.01
N GLU A 117 -15.59 -11.45 12.85
CA GLU A 117 -15.41 -12.77 13.43
C GLU A 117 -15.25 -13.86 12.36
N THR A 118 -16.03 -13.79 11.29
CA THR A 118 -15.94 -14.73 10.17
C THR A 118 -14.59 -14.63 9.46
N SER A 119 -14.13 -13.40 9.16
CA SER A 119 -12.82 -13.15 8.55
C SER A 119 -11.70 -13.77 9.38
N PHE A 120 -11.69 -13.54 10.69
CA PHE A 120 -10.67 -14.08 11.58
C PHE A 120 -10.70 -15.61 11.67
N HIS A 121 -11.86 -16.25 11.57
CA HIS A 121 -11.95 -17.71 11.51
C HIS A 121 -11.38 -18.26 10.20
N LEU A 122 -11.70 -17.62 9.06
CA LEU A 122 -11.15 -17.99 7.77
C LEU A 122 -9.62 -17.78 7.72
N GLU A 123 -9.13 -16.67 8.26
CA GLU A 123 -7.70 -16.40 8.32
C GLU A 123 -6.94 -17.45 9.14
N LYS A 124 -7.47 -17.91 10.28
CA LYS A 124 -6.84 -18.98 11.09
C LYS A 124 -6.61 -20.27 10.32
N ILE A 125 -7.38 -20.51 9.24
CA ILE A 125 -7.23 -21.68 8.37
C ILE A 125 -6.13 -21.45 7.32
N GLN A 126 -5.88 -20.19 6.93
CA GLN A 126 -5.06 -19.85 5.76
C GLN A 126 -3.68 -19.25 6.08
N ARG A 127 -3.47 -18.75 7.29
CA ARG A 127 -2.23 -18.08 7.72
C ARG A 127 -1.87 -18.44 9.16
N LEU A 128 -0.69 -18.02 9.62
CA LEU A 128 -0.22 -18.34 10.97
C LEU A 128 -1.21 -17.84 12.04
N VAL A 129 -1.76 -18.76 12.84
CA VAL A 129 -2.78 -18.47 13.87
C VAL A 129 -2.34 -17.38 14.85
N ALA A 130 -1.07 -17.39 15.26
CA ALA A 130 -0.52 -16.37 16.16
C ALA A 130 -0.61 -14.96 15.56
N SER A 131 -0.36 -14.80 14.26
CA SER A 131 -0.50 -13.51 13.57
C SER A 131 -1.96 -13.08 13.48
N VAL A 132 -2.91 -14.01 13.30
CA VAL A 132 -4.35 -13.69 13.30
C VAL A 132 -4.80 -13.19 14.66
N ILE A 133 -4.39 -13.88 15.73
CA ILE A 133 -4.70 -13.47 17.11
C ILE A 133 -4.10 -12.09 17.40
N SER A 134 -2.83 -11.86 17.01
CA SER A 134 -2.18 -10.58 17.19
C SER A 134 -2.89 -9.44 16.44
N GLU A 135 -3.36 -9.68 15.21
CA GLU A 135 -4.12 -8.68 14.45
C GLU A 135 -5.47 -8.39 15.13
N LYS A 136 -6.22 -9.43 15.52
CA LYS A 136 -7.50 -9.26 16.21
C LYS A 136 -7.37 -8.45 17.51
N GLU A 137 -6.38 -8.75 18.34
CA GLU A 137 -6.17 -7.99 19.58
C GLU A 137 -5.64 -6.57 19.31
N GLY A 138 -4.86 -6.38 18.25
CA GLY A 138 -4.40 -5.07 17.81
C GLY A 138 -5.55 -4.17 17.35
N LEU A 139 -6.50 -4.70 16.56
CA LEU A 139 -7.61 -3.93 16.01
C LEU A 139 -8.46 -3.23 17.08
N LYS A 140 -8.62 -3.84 18.25
CA LYS A 140 -9.40 -3.27 19.38
C LYS A 140 -8.86 -1.93 19.89
N ASN A 141 -7.59 -1.65 19.66
CA ASN A 141 -6.90 -0.46 20.15
C ASN A 141 -6.43 0.47 19.02
N ARG A 142 -6.82 0.19 17.77
CA ARG A 142 -6.49 1.05 16.62
C ARG A 142 -7.16 2.40 16.80
N HIS A 143 -6.51 3.43 16.29
CA HIS A 143 -7.06 4.77 16.17
C HIS A 143 -6.44 5.45 14.95
N GLU A 144 -6.91 6.66 14.64
CA GLU A 144 -6.33 7.48 13.58
C GLU A 144 -4.79 7.54 13.71
N PRO A 145 -4.04 7.13 12.67
CA PRO A 145 -2.59 7.17 12.70
C PRO A 145 -2.04 8.59 12.78
N ALA A 146 -1.09 8.81 13.68
CA ALA A 146 -0.37 10.08 13.83
C ALA A 146 0.64 10.29 12.69
N TRP A 147 0.16 10.67 11.50
CA TRP A 147 1.02 11.06 10.39
C TRP A 147 1.46 12.52 10.52
N GLY A 148 2.74 12.75 10.26
CA GLY A 148 3.35 14.07 10.33
C GLY A 148 4.56 14.14 9.42
N LEU A 149 4.60 15.13 8.54
CA LEU A 149 5.74 15.34 7.65
C LEU A 149 6.68 16.39 8.26
N SER A 150 7.98 16.09 8.27
CA SER A 150 9.02 17.06 8.66
C SER A 150 9.31 18.11 7.58
N PHE A 151 8.61 18.01 6.44
CA PHE A 151 8.74 18.87 5.29
C PHE A 151 7.37 19.19 4.68
N THR A 152 7.33 20.20 3.81
CA THR A 152 6.14 20.50 3.01
C THR A 152 6.30 19.88 1.62
N PRO A 153 5.42 18.94 1.20
CA PRO A 153 5.43 18.42 -0.15
C PRO A 153 5.29 19.53 -1.19
N ARG A 154 6.11 19.48 -2.24
CA ARG A 154 6.09 20.44 -3.35
C ARG A 154 6.36 19.70 -4.64
N PHE A 155 5.76 20.19 -5.73
CA PHE A 155 6.12 19.72 -7.06
C PHE A 155 7.60 19.98 -7.36
N THR A 156 8.18 19.12 -8.20
CA THR A 156 9.53 19.28 -8.72
C THR A 156 9.70 20.65 -9.36
N ASN A 157 10.79 21.34 -9.04
CA ASN A 157 11.06 22.68 -9.56
C ASN A 157 11.10 22.67 -11.10
N GLU A 158 10.42 23.63 -11.73
CA GLU A 158 10.33 23.77 -13.19
C GLU A 158 11.69 23.78 -13.88
N LYS A 159 12.74 24.32 -13.23
CA LYS A 159 14.11 24.32 -13.77
C LYS A 159 14.65 22.92 -14.06
N HIS A 160 14.23 21.91 -13.28
CA HIS A 160 14.60 20.52 -13.48
C HIS A 160 13.69 19.86 -14.52
N MET A 161 12.40 20.17 -14.48
CA MET A 161 11.41 19.64 -15.43
C MET A 161 11.69 20.07 -16.88
N SER A 162 12.13 21.32 -17.06
CA SER A 162 12.44 21.95 -18.36
C SER A 162 13.91 21.86 -18.78
N ALA A 163 14.74 21.17 -18.00
CA ALA A 163 16.15 21.02 -18.32
C ALA A 163 16.34 20.36 -19.70
N ILE A 164 17.17 20.97 -20.57
CA ILE A 164 17.46 20.46 -21.92
C ILE A 164 18.12 19.08 -21.85
N THR A 165 19.00 18.88 -20.86
CA THR A 165 19.66 17.59 -20.62
C THR A 165 19.18 17.03 -19.30
N LYS A 166 18.43 15.93 -19.37
CA LYS A 166 17.94 15.21 -18.21
C LYS A 166 18.89 14.06 -17.84
N LEU A 167 18.89 13.70 -16.56
CA LEU A 167 19.64 12.53 -16.11
C LEU A 167 18.87 11.27 -16.47
N LYS A 168 19.52 10.36 -17.19
CA LYS A 168 18.94 9.07 -17.56
C LYS A 168 18.89 8.12 -16.37
N VAL A 169 17.73 7.51 -16.17
CA VAL A 169 17.50 6.45 -15.18
C VAL A 169 17.04 5.20 -15.91
N ALA A 170 17.76 4.10 -15.69
CA ALA A 170 17.37 2.78 -16.20
C ALA A 170 16.32 2.19 -15.26
N VAL A 171 15.08 2.09 -15.73
CA VAL A 171 14.00 1.36 -15.05
C VAL A 171 14.07 -0.08 -15.53
N ILE A 172 14.72 -0.93 -14.74
CA ILE A 172 15.09 -2.29 -15.13
C ILE A 172 14.00 -3.26 -14.67
N ARG A 173 13.50 -4.05 -15.62
CA ARG A 173 12.52 -5.11 -15.37
C ARG A 173 12.91 -6.44 -16.02
N GLU A 174 12.40 -7.51 -15.45
CA GLU A 174 12.43 -8.88 -15.94
C GLU A 174 11.00 -9.36 -16.21
N GLU A 175 10.85 -10.50 -16.90
CA GLU A 175 9.57 -11.15 -17.05
C GLU A 175 8.88 -11.40 -15.70
N GLY A 176 7.63 -10.93 -15.57
CA GLY A 176 6.83 -11.03 -14.34
C GLY A 176 6.89 -9.80 -13.41
N ASN A 177 7.81 -8.85 -13.64
CA ASN A 177 7.70 -7.55 -12.97
C ASN A 177 6.46 -6.79 -13.47
N ASN A 178 5.85 -5.99 -12.59
CA ASN A 178 4.57 -5.33 -12.86
C ASN A 178 4.45 -3.90 -12.32
N GLY A 179 5.53 -3.35 -11.74
CA GLY A 179 5.54 -2.00 -11.20
C GLY A 179 6.38 -0.96 -11.97
N ASP A 180 6.77 -1.28 -13.20
CA ASP A 180 7.67 -0.47 -14.03
C ASP A 180 7.06 0.88 -14.48
N ARG A 181 5.75 0.92 -14.72
CA ARG A 181 5.08 2.11 -15.29
C ARG A 181 5.00 3.25 -14.28
N GLU A 182 4.53 2.96 -13.07
CA GLU A 182 4.42 3.95 -12.01
C GLU A 182 5.79 4.47 -11.55
N MET A 183 6.82 3.62 -11.57
CA MET A 183 8.19 4.08 -11.27
C MET A 183 8.74 4.96 -12.37
N SER A 184 8.49 4.62 -13.63
CA SER A 184 8.83 5.48 -14.77
C SER A 184 8.16 6.85 -14.62
N VAL A 185 6.87 6.89 -14.25
CA VAL A 185 6.15 8.13 -13.98
C VAL A 185 6.73 8.89 -12.78
N ALA A 186 7.09 8.20 -11.69
CA ALA A 186 7.69 8.82 -10.51
C ALA A 186 9.04 9.50 -10.83
N PHE A 187 9.91 8.84 -11.60
CA PHE A 187 11.17 9.44 -12.06
C PHE A 187 10.93 10.59 -13.04
N PHE A 188 9.99 10.44 -13.97
CA PHE A 188 9.61 11.51 -14.90
C PHE A 188 9.10 12.76 -14.16
N ALA A 189 8.20 12.58 -13.18
CA ALA A 189 7.68 13.64 -12.32
C ALA A 189 8.77 14.28 -11.44
N SER A 190 9.85 13.55 -11.17
CA SER A 190 11.04 14.04 -10.47
C SER A 190 12.07 14.75 -11.39
N GLY A 191 11.76 14.90 -12.69
CA GLY A 191 12.60 15.61 -13.65
C GLY A 191 13.67 14.76 -14.35
N PHE A 192 13.65 13.44 -14.17
CA PHE A 192 14.55 12.51 -14.86
C PHE A 192 14.05 12.12 -16.26
N GLU A 193 14.92 11.45 -17.00
CA GLU A 193 14.58 10.75 -18.25
C GLU A 193 14.57 9.23 -17.96
N PRO A 194 13.41 8.64 -17.62
CA PRO A 194 13.31 7.21 -17.38
C PRO A 194 13.39 6.44 -18.71
N TRP A 195 14.10 5.32 -18.71
CA TRP A 195 14.18 4.37 -19.81
C TRP A 195 13.67 3.02 -19.34
N ASP A 196 12.66 2.48 -20.01
CA ASP A 196 12.25 1.08 -19.83
C ASP A 196 13.33 0.17 -20.41
N ILE A 197 13.91 -0.68 -19.56
CA ILE A 197 14.94 -1.64 -19.95
C ILE A 197 14.51 -3.01 -19.48
N ILE A 198 14.21 -3.90 -20.43
CA ILE A 198 14.03 -5.32 -20.11
C ILE A 198 15.40 -5.99 -20.05
N MET A 199 15.57 -6.99 -19.17
CA MET A 199 16.84 -7.72 -19.04
C MET A 199 17.39 -8.25 -20.36
N SER A 200 16.52 -8.63 -21.31
CA SER A 200 16.92 -9.06 -22.65
C SER A 200 17.65 -7.97 -23.46
N ASP A 201 17.36 -6.68 -23.26
CA ASP A 201 18.07 -5.59 -23.93
C ASP A 201 19.52 -5.51 -23.48
N LEU A 202 19.76 -5.71 -22.17
CA LEU A 202 21.10 -5.73 -21.57
C LEU A 202 21.87 -6.98 -21.99
N LEU A 203 21.19 -8.13 -22.08
CA LEU A 203 21.78 -9.41 -22.52
C LEU A 203 22.18 -9.36 -24.00
N ASN A 204 21.35 -8.75 -24.85
CA ASN A 204 21.62 -8.60 -26.29
C ASN A 204 22.62 -7.48 -26.61
N GLY A 205 22.97 -6.66 -25.62
CA GLY A 205 23.85 -5.50 -25.80
C GLY A 205 23.19 -4.36 -26.58
N SER A 206 21.86 -4.34 -26.68
CA SER A 206 21.09 -3.26 -27.31
C SER A 206 21.21 -1.94 -26.55
N ILE A 207 21.53 -2.02 -25.25
CA ILE A 207 21.74 -0.87 -24.38
C ILE A 207 22.79 -1.19 -23.31
N SER A 208 23.48 -0.17 -22.78
CA SER A 208 24.47 -0.35 -21.71
C SER A 208 24.21 0.52 -20.48
N LEU A 209 24.41 -0.05 -19.29
CA LEU A 209 24.33 0.67 -18.00
C LEU A 209 25.34 1.83 -17.88
N ASN A 210 26.34 1.92 -18.75
CA ASN A 210 27.28 3.05 -18.79
C ASN A 210 26.59 4.39 -19.10
N GLU A 211 25.46 4.37 -19.81
CA GLU A 211 24.72 5.56 -20.22
C GLU A 211 23.91 6.21 -19.09
N PHE A 212 23.71 5.46 -18.00
CA PHE A 212 22.78 5.83 -16.94
C PHE A 212 23.49 6.43 -15.72
N ARG A 213 22.77 7.28 -14.99
CA ARG A 213 23.17 7.81 -13.68
C ARG A 213 22.39 7.16 -12.55
N GLY A 214 21.16 6.76 -12.80
CA GLY A 214 20.35 6.00 -11.87
C GLY A 214 19.99 4.63 -12.44
N ILE A 215 19.82 3.65 -11.58
CA ILE A 215 19.07 2.44 -11.90
C ILE A 215 17.95 2.27 -10.88
N ALA A 216 16.82 1.75 -11.33
CA ALA A 216 15.68 1.38 -10.51
C ALA A 216 15.30 -0.06 -10.82
N PHE A 217 15.33 -0.92 -9.81
CA PHE A 217 14.86 -2.30 -9.92
C PHE A 217 13.42 -2.40 -9.47
N MET A 218 12.60 -3.00 -10.34
CA MET A 218 11.16 -2.95 -10.18
C MET A 218 10.57 -4.00 -9.27
N GLY A 219 9.41 -3.66 -8.70
CA GLY A 219 8.57 -4.61 -7.98
C GLY A 219 7.82 -5.55 -8.93
N GLY A 220 7.23 -6.59 -8.34
CA GLY A 220 6.39 -7.56 -9.03
C GLY A 220 6.76 -8.98 -8.62
N PHE A 221 6.64 -9.91 -9.56
CA PHE A 221 6.85 -11.33 -9.33
C PHE A 221 7.74 -11.88 -10.46
N SER A 222 9.01 -11.50 -10.49
CA SER A 222 9.90 -11.96 -11.56
C SER A 222 9.94 -13.49 -11.60
N TYR A 223 9.74 -14.07 -12.79
CA TYR A 223 9.54 -15.52 -12.98
C TYR A 223 8.42 -16.13 -12.11
N ALA A 224 7.40 -15.35 -11.76
CA ALA A 224 6.29 -15.74 -10.89
C ALA A 224 6.74 -16.30 -9.52
N ASP A 225 7.92 -15.90 -9.04
CA ASP A 225 8.53 -16.35 -7.78
C ASP A 225 8.66 -17.89 -7.65
N LEU A 226 8.68 -18.64 -8.77
CA LEU A 226 8.68 -20.10 -8.79
C LEU A 226 9.81 -20.74 -7.99
N LEU A 227 10.99 -20.10 -7.98
CA LEU A 227 12.17 -20.54 -7.23
C LEU A 227 12.43 -19.61 -6.03
N TYR A 228 11.37 -19.14 -5.36
CA TYR A 228 11.37 -18.02 -4.42
C TYR A 228 11.57 -16.67 -5.10
N SER A 229 11.11 -15.60 -4.44
CA SER A 229 11.09 -14.26 -5.03
C SER A 229 12.48 -13.86 -5.53
N THR A 230 12.50 -13.33 -6.76
CA THR A 230 13.68 -12.74 -7.42
C THR A 230 14.88 -13.64 -7.68
N LYS A 231 14.87 -14.92 -7.27
CA LYS A 231 16.05 -15.79 -7.46
C LYS A 231 16.36 -16.06 -8.93
N GLY A 232 15.34 -16.20 -9.77
CA GLY A 232 15.51 -16.33 -11.22
C GLY A 232 16.19 -15.10 -11.81
N TRP A 233 15.73 -13.91 -11.44
CA TRP A 233 16.30 -12.65 -11.91
C TRP A 233 17.76 -12.46 -11.43
N ALA A 234 18.02 -12.74 -10.15
CA ALA A 234 19.37 -12.72 -9.61
C ALA A 234 20.29 -13.73 -10.32
N ALA A 235 19.80 -14.94 -10.63
CA ALA A 235 20.55 -15.96 -11.35
C ALA A 235 20.90 -15.52 -12.78
N SER A 236 19.96 -14.90 -13.49
CA SER A 236 20.19 -14.33 -14.84
C SER A 236 21.34 -13.31 -14.84
N VAL A 237 21.46 -12.50 -13.78
CA VAL A 237 22.57 -11.55 -13.61
C VAL A 237 23.86 -12.25 -13.18
N ARG A 238 23.81 -13.10 -12.14
CA ARG A 238 25.01 -13.70 -11.51
C ARG A 238 25.70 -14.73 -12.39
N PHE A 239 24.94 -15.53 -13.13
CA PHE A 239 25.50 -16.60 -13.96
C PHE A 239 25.86 -16.15 -15.38
N ASN A 240 25.52 -14.91 -15.76
CA ASN A 240 25.97 -14.31 -17.01
C ASN A 240 27.13 -13.34 -16.74
N GLN A 241 28.37 -13.79 -16.98
CA GLN A 241 29.59 -13.03 -16.65
C GLN A 241 29.66 -11.63 -17.29
N PRO A 242 29.33 -11.44 -18.59
CA PRO A 242 29.23 -10.09 -19.17
C PRO A 242 28.24 -9.18 -18.43
N LEU A 243 27.04 -9.68 -18.13
CA LEU A 243 26.00 -8.92 -17.46
C LEU A 243 26.39 -8.58 -16.01
N LEU A 244 26.93 -9.55 -15.28
CA LEU A 244 27.44 -9.36 -13.92
C LEU A 244 28.48 -8.24 -13.86
N LYS A 245 29.46 -8.26 -14.77
CA LYS A 245 30.50 -7.23 -14.87
C LYS A 245 29.91 -5.87 -15.18
N GLN A 246 28.88 -5.80 -16.03
CA GLN A 246 28.17 -4.56 -16.34
C GLN A 246 27.48 -3.98 -15.08
N PHE A 247 26.80 -4.81 -14.29
CA PHE A 247 26.17 -4.40 -13.03
C PHE A 247 27.21 -3.96 -11.99
N GLN A 248 28.29 -4.71 -11.81
CA GLN A 248 29.40 -4.35 -10.91
C GLN A 248 30.06 -3.03 -11.33
N LYS A 249 30.27 -2.82 -12.62
CA LYS A 249 30.83 -1.57 -13.14
C LYS A 249 29.90 -0.39 -12.86
N PHE A 250 28.59 -0.57 -12.97
CA PHE A 250 27.63 0.46 -12.56
C PHE A 250 27.74 0.75 -11.06
N TYR A 251 27.66 -0.28 -10.22
CA TYR A 251 27.70 -0.15 -8.75
C TYR A 251 28.96 0.59 -8.26
N ASN A 252 30.12 0.29 -8.85
CA ASN A 252 31.40 0.87 -8.43
C ASN A 252 31.62 2.30 -8.94
N ARG A 253 30.71 2.89 -9.72
CA ARG A 253 30.85 4.28 -10.16
C ARG A 253 30.52 5.23 -9.00
N PRO A 254 31.37 6.23 -8.73
CA PRO A 254 31.17 7.14 -7.59
C PRO A 254 30.02 8.14 -7.80
N ASN A 255 29.45 8.21 -9.00
CA ASN A 255 28.45 9.20 -9.41
C ASN A 255 27.15 8.55 -9.91
N THR A 256 26.80 7.40 -9.35
CA THR A 256 25.57 6.66 -9.65
C THR A 256 24.73 6.45 -8.40
N PHE A 257 23.43 6.26 -8.59
CA PHE A 257 22.50 5.86 -7.54
C PHE A 257 21.70 4.64 -7.97
N SER A 258 21.16 3.91 -7.00
CA SER A 258 20.27 2.78 -7.22
C SER A 258 19.10 2.81 -6.25
N ILE A 259 17.95 2.35 -6.70
CA ILE A 259 16.78 2.07 -5.86
C ILE A 259 16.20 0.70 -6.24
N GLY A 260 15.74 -0.06 -5.26
CA GLY A 260 15.04 -1.32 -5.47
C GLY A 260 13.79 -1.33 -4.63
N ILE A 261 12.65 -1.63 -5.25
CA ILE A 261 11.34 -1.64 -4.58
C ILE A 261 10.75 -3.05 -4.66
N CYS A 262 10.27 -3.59 -3.53
CA CYS A 262 9.70 -4.94 -3.44
C CYS A 262 10.66 -5.99 -4.05
N ASP A 263 10.29 -6.63 -5.16
CA ASP A 263 11.14 -7.56 -5.94
C ASP A 263 12.52 -6.97 -6.28
N GLY A 264 12.60 -5.68 -6.61
CA GLY A 264 13.88 -5.02 -6.86
C GLY A 264 14.77 -4.87 -5.62
N CYS A 265 14.17 -4.73 -4.42
CA CYS A 265 14.92 -4.71 -3.16
C CYS A 265 15.49 -6.10 -2.85
N GLN A 266 14.69 -7.14 -3.09
CA GLN A 266 15.10 -8.54 -2.96
C GLN A 266 16.23 -8.87 -3.93
N LEU A 267 16.18 -8.38 -5.18
CA LEU A 267 17.27 -8.50 -6.15
C LEU A 267 18.55 -7.90 -5.61
N MET A 268 18.50 -6.65 -5.13
CA MET A 268 19.67 -5.96 -4.59
C MET A 268 20.30 -6.71 -3.41
N ALA A 269 19.49 -7.31 -2.53
CA ALA A 269 19.98 -8.16 -1.46
C ALA A 269 20.68 -9.41 -2.01
N LEU A 270 20.09 -10.12 -2.98
CA LEU A 270 20.66 -11.32 -3.61
C LEU A 270 21.92 -11.03 -4.43
N LEU A 271 22.03 -9.84 -5.00
CA LEU A 271 23.24 -9.33 -5.64
C LEU A 271 24.27 -8.84 -4.62
N GLY A 272 23.99 -8.80 -3.31
CA GLY A 272 24.94 -8.31 -2.30
C GLY A 272 25.16 -6.80 -2.36
N TRP A 273 24.25 -6.05 -2.96
CA TRP A 273 24.30 -4.58 -2.97
C TRP A 273 23.80 -3.99 -1.64
N ILE A 274 23.03 -4.78 -0.88
CA ILE A 274 22.51 -4.44 0.44
C ILE A 274 22.97 -5.53 1.43
N PRO A 275 23.64 -5.18 2.54
CA PRO A 275 24.07 -3.84 2.95
C PRO A 275 25.31 -3.34 2.21
N GLY A 276 25.94 -4.18 1.39
CA GLY A 276 27.11 -3.85 0.58
C GLY A 276 27.93 -5.11 0.22
N PRO A 277 28.80 -5.02 -0.80
CA PRO A 277 29.46 -6.19 -1.39
C PRO A 277 30.45 -6.90 -0.46
N GLN A 278 30.79 -6.30 0.68
CA GLN A 278 31.71 -6.87 1.68
C GLN A 278 31.03 -7.86 2.63
N VAL A 279 29.69 -7.87 2.66
CA VAL A 279 28.89 -8.60 3.65
C VAL A 279 28.34 -9.93 3.12
N GLY A 280 28.50 -10.18 1.82
CA GLY A 280 28.05 -11.38 1.11
C GLY A 280 27.45 -11.02 -0.26
N GLY A 281 27.42 -11.97 -1.21
CA GLY A 281 26.83 -11.76 -2.55
C GLY A 281 27.79 -11.97 -3.72
N VAL A 282 27.81 -11.06 -4.72
CA VAL A 282 28.28 -11.24 -6.13
C VAL A 282 29.45 -12.22 -6.38
N LEU A 283 30.45 -12.27 -5.50
CA LEU A 283 31.68 -13.06 -5.65
C LEU A 283 31.75 -14.31 -4.75
N GLY A 284 30.79 -14.52 -3.85
CA GLY A 284 30.64 -15.74 -3.07
C GLY A 284 29.99 -16.87 -3.87
N ASN A 285 30.33 -18.11 -3.53
CA ASN A 285 29.54 -19.27 -3.95
C ASN A 285 28.10 -19.04 -3.50
N GLY A 286 27.10 -19.39 -4.32
CA GLY A 286 25.67 -19.06 -4.12
C GLY A 286 25.02 -19.51 -2.80
N ASP A 287 25.81 -20.08 -1.89
CA ASP A 287 25.45 -20.60 -0.58
C ASP A 287 26.10 -19.79 0.55
N ASP A 288 26.48 -18.51 0.38
CA ASP A 288 27.02 -17.71 1.48
C ASP A 288 25.97 -17.66 2.61
N PRO A 289 26.20 -18.42 3.70
CA PRO A 289 25.18 -18.62 4.71
C PRO A 289 24.95 -17.34 5.50
N SER A 290 25.86 -16.36 5.40
CA SER A 290 25.79 -15.06 6.09
C SER A 290 24.99 -14.00 5.32
N GLN A 291 24.69 -14.22 4.03
CA GLN A 291 24.07 -13.21 3.18
C GLN A 291 22.65 -12.82 3.67
N PRO A 292 22.41 -11.53 3.97
CA PRO A 292 21.07 -11.01 4.23
C PRO A 292 20.16 -11.18 3.03
N ARG A 293 18.90 -11.51 3.30
CA ARG A 293 17.89 -11.74 2.26
C ARG A 293 16.50 -11.49 2.81
N PHE A 294 15.54 -11.35 1.92
CA PHE A 294 14.14 -11.38 2.32
C PHE A 294 13.59 -12.79 2.16
N VAL A 295 12.72 -13.18 3.09
CA VAL A 295 12.08 -14.50 3.16
C VAL A 295 10.58 -14.33 3.39
N HIS A 296 9.84 -15.43 3.37
CA HIS A 296 8.41 -15.43 3.67
C HIS A 296 8.08 -14.61 4.93
N ASN A 297 7.01 -13.82 4.82
CA ASN A 297 6.44 -13.12 5.96
C ASN A 297 6.14 -14.12 7.09
N GLU A 298 6.22 -13.69 8.34
CA GLU A 298 5.90 -14.57 9.49
C GLU A 298 4.45 -15.06 9.46
N SER A 299 3.55 -14.28 8.87
CA SER A 299 2.15 -14.68 8.65
C SER A 299 2.01 -15.87 7.69
N CYS A 300 3.06 -16.23 6.93
CA CYS A 300 3.03 -17.21 5.84
C CYS A 300 2.02 -16.85 4.73
N ARG A 301 1.68 -15.56 4.58
CA ARG A 301 0.73 -15.07 3.59
C ARG A 301 1.23 -13.81 2.91
N PHE A 302 0.80 -13.61 1.66
CA PHE A 302 0.92 -12.32 0.99
C PHE A 302 0.15 -11.27 1.78
N ILE A 303 0.79 -10.14 2.05
CA ILE A 303 0.13 -8.97 2.66
C ILE A 303 -0.01 -7.88 1.60
N CYS A 304 -1.20 -7.29 1.51
CA CYS A 304 -1.46 -6.06 0.77
C CYS A 304 -2.10 -5.10 1.76
N ARG A 305 -1.32 -4.18 2.33
CA ARG A 305 -1.75 -3.30 3.42
C ARG A 305 -1.27 -1.88 3.18
N PHE A 306 -2.12 -0.92 3.49
CA PHE A 306 -1.68 0.45 3.70
C PHE A 306 -1.23 0.56 5.16
N THR A 307 0.06 0.83 5.36
CA THR A 307 0.71 0.77 6.69
C THR A 307 1.46 2.05 6.98
N SER A 308 1.61 2.39 8.26
CA SER A 308 2.41 3.53 8.70
C SER A 308 3.89 3.17 8.75
N VAL A 309 4.74 4.09 8.29
CA VAL A 309 6.19 4.04 8.47
C VAL A 309 6.71 5.36 9.01
N THR A 310 7.78 5.28 9.79
CA THR A 310 8.58 6.44 10.20
C THR A 310 9.93 6.43 9.50
N ILE A 311 10.39 7.62 9.09
CA ILE A 311 11.67 7.83 8.41
C ILE A 311 12.69 8.39 9.40
N LYS A 312 13.75 7.63 9.66
CA LYS A 312 14.88 8.03 10.50
C LYS A 312 16.02 8.65 9.70
N GLN A 313 16.90 9.34 10.41
CA GLN A 313 18.17 9.81 9.87
C GLN A 313 18.97 8.63 9.31
N SER A 314 19.57 8.81 8.13
CA SER A 314 20.48 7.82 7.54
C SER A 314 21.41 8.47 6.51
N PRO A 315 22.43 7.74 6.02
CA PRO A 315 23.31 8.21 4.95
C PRO A 315 22.66 8.27 3.55
N THR A 316 21.44 7.73 3.37
CA THR A 316 20.84 7.66 2.03
C THR A 316 20.47 9.03 1.49
N ILE A 317 20.77 9.28 0.22
CA ILE A 317 20.37 10.51 -0.46
C ILE A 317 18.85 10.61 -0.68
N MET A 318 18.15 9.48 -0.67
CA MET A 318 16.73 9.40 -1.01
C MET A 318 15.82 10.03 0.03
N PHE A 319 16.23 10.02 1.30
CA PHE A 319 15.43 10.54 2.43
C PHE A 319 15.97 11.83 3.01
N LYS A 320 16.90 12.49 2.31
CA LYS A 320 17.47 13.75 2.77
C LYS A 320 16.41 14.85 2.80
N GLY A 321 16.22 15.47 3.96
CA GLY A 321 15.25 16.53 4.20
C GLY A 321 13.83 16.04 4.50
N VAL A 322 13.61 14.73 4.64
CA VAL A 322 12.30 14.15 5.03
C VAL A 322 12.40 13.29 6.28
N GLU A 323 13.56 13.26 6.92
CA GLU A 323 13.80 12.53 8.17
C GLU A 323 12.93 13.10 9.30
N GLY A 324 12.44 12.22 10.18
CA GLY A 324 11.45 12.55 11.21
C GLY A 324 10.00 12.51 10.72
N SER A 325 9.74 12.23 9.43
CA SER A 325 8.38 12.06 8.93
C SER A 325 7.78 10.71 9.31
N THR A 326 6.49 10.69 9.59
CA THR A 326 5.64 9.50 9.69
C THR A 326 4.52 9.61 8.66
N LEU A 327 4.33 8.57 7.84
CA LEU A 327 3.37 8.58 6.74
C LEU A 327 2.88 7.17 6.40
N GLY A 328 1.74 7.09 5.70
CA GLY A 328 1.22 5.86 5.13
C GLY A 328 1.94 5.46 3.83
N VAL A 329 2.23 4.17 3.69
CA VAL A 329 2.79 3.55 2.47
C VAL A 329 2.07 2.24 2.16
N TRP A 330 1.97 1.90 0.87
CA TRP A 330 1.47 0.59 0.46
C TRP A 330 2.56 -0.47 0.57
N ALA A 331 2.27 -1.56 1.28
CA ALA A 331 3.08 -2.76 1.37
C ALA A 331 2.36 -3.93 0.69
N ALA A 332 2.98 -4.52 -0.32
CA ALA A 332 2.41 -5.61 -1.13
C ALA A 332 3.46 -6.70 -1.39
N HIS A 333 3.57 -7.71 -0.52
CA HIS A 333 4.58 -8.76 -0.63
C HIS A 333 4.24 -10.03 0.17
N GLY A 334 4.71 -11.18 -0.31
CA GLY A 334 4.69 -12.47 0.41
C GLY A 334 6.03 -12.83 1.07
N GLU A 335 7.12 -12.24 0.57
CA GLU A 335 8.50 -12.50 0.99
C GLU A 335 9.22 -11.20 1.39
N GLY A 336 8.65 -10.42 2.30
CA GLY A 336 9.24 -9.12 2.71
C GLY A 336 9.92 -9.14 4.07
N LYS A 337 10.00 -10.30 4.75
CA LYS A 337 10.68 -10.38 6.04
C LYS A 337 12.19 -10.33 5.82
N ALA A 338 12.85 -9.28 6.30
CA ALA A 338 14.31 -9.22 6.31
C ALA A 338 14.87 -10.30 7.24
N TYR A 339 15.77 -11.13 6.73
CA TYR A 339 16.42 -12.21 7.44
C TYR A 339 17.94 -12.03 7.39
N PHE A 340 18.54 -11.95 8.59
CA PHE A 340 19.97 -11.82 8.80
C PHE A 340 20.46 -13.10 9.47
N PRO A 341 21.20 -13.97 8.76
CA PRO A 341 21.74 -15.19 9.34
C PRO A 341 22.82 -14.93 10.40
N ASP A 342 23.57 -13.83 10.23
CA ASP A 342 24.58 -13.36 11.17
C ASP A 342 24.10 -12.09 11.89
N ASN A 343 23.95 -12.19 13.20
CA ASN A 343 23.52 -11.08 14.04
C ASN A 343 24.55 -9.94 14.06
N GLY A 344 25.84 -10.21 13.88
CA GLY A 344 26.86 -9.17 13.82
C GLY A 344 26.67 -8.21 12.64
N ILE A 345 26.20 -8.73 11.50
CA ILE A 345 25.82 -7.92 10.34
C ILE A 345 24.62 -7.03 10.68
N LEU A 346 23.60 -7.60 11.31
CA LEU A 346 22.40 -6.86 11.70
C LEU A 346 22.75 -5.74 12.69
N ASP A 347 23.55 -6.04 13.71
CA ASP A 347 24.01 -5.08 14.71
C ASP A 347 24.78 -3.93 14.05
N GLN A 348 25.68 -4.24 13.12
CA GLN A 348 26.44 -3.23 12.38
C GLN A 348 25.53 -2.33 11.53
N ILE A 349 24.54 -2.89 10.84
CA ILE A 349 23.58 -2.14 10.03
C ILE A 349 22.76 -1.19 10.91
N LEU A 350 22.28 -1.68 12.05
CA LEU A 350 21.50 -0.91 13.01
C LEU A 350 22.33 0.19 13.65
N SER A 351 23.57 -0.09 14.06
CA SER A 351 24.46 0.90 14.67
C SER A 351 24.96 1.96 13.68
N SER A 352 24.89 1.66 12.38
CA SER A 352 25.32 2.55 11.29
C SER A 352 24.15 3.31 10.65
N ASP A 353 22.95 3.27 11.26
CA ASP A 353 21.74 3.95 10.79
C ASP A 353 21.37 3.61 9.32
N LEU A 354 21.58 2.37 8.90
CA LEU A 354 21.30 1.91 7.52
C LEU A 354 19.87 1.39 7.33
N THR A 355 19.00 1.54 8.33
CA THR A 355 17.57 1.15 8.31
C THR A 355 16.68 2.38 8.55
N PRO A 356 16.61 3.33 7.61
CA PRO A 356 15.86 4.58 7.82
C PRO A 356 14.36 4.38 7.89
N VAL A 357 13.79 3.46 7.11
CA VAL A 357 12.34 3.24 7.08
C VAL A 357 11.98 2.12 8.05
N ARG A 358 11.07 2.38 8.97
CA ARG A 358 10.57 1.39 9.93
C ARG A 358 9.05 1.42 9.97
N TYR A 359 8.42 0.25 9.98
CA TYR A 359 7.01 0.14 10.32
C TYR A 359 6.76 0.75 11.70
N CYS A 360 5.62 1.40 11.87
CA CYS A 360 5.23 1.98 13.15
C CYS A 360 3.73 1.78 13.41
N ASP A 361 3.37 1.81 14.69
CA ASP A 361 1.98 1.80 15.14
C ASP A 361 1.28 3.15 14.88
N ASP A 362 0.03 3.27 15.33
CA ASP A 362 -0.78 4.47 15.14
C ASP A 362 -0.26 5.67 15.96
N ASP A 363 0.56 5.45 16.99
CA ASP A 363 1.28 6.49 17.73
C ASP A 363 2.57 6.94 17.02
N GLY A 364 2.95 6.30 15.91
CA GLY A 364 4.21 6.54 15.21
C GLY A 364 5.43 5.89 15.88
N LYS A 365 5.24 4.95 16.81
CA LYS A 365 6.32 4.21 17.46
C LYS A 365 6.71 2.99 16.60
N PRO A 366 8.02 2.75 16.35
CA PRO A 366 8.44 1.58 15.57
C PRO A 366 8.00 0.26 16.20
N THR A 367 7.51 -0.67 15.37
CA THR A 367 7.00 -1.99 15.77
C THR A 367 7.40 -3.07 14.77
#